data_AF-A0A655F313-F1
#
_entry.id   AF-A0A655F313-F1
#
_cell.length_a   1.000
_cell.length_b   1.000
_cell.length_c   1.000
_cell.angle_alpha   90.00
_cell.angle_beta   90.00
_cell.angle_gamma   90.00
#
_symmetry.space_group_name_H-M   'P 1'
#
loop_
_entity.id
_entity.type
_entity.pdbx_description
1 polymer ?
#
loop_
_entity_poly.entity_id
_entity_poly.type
_entity_poly.pdbx_seq_one_letter_code
_entity_poly.pdbx_strand_id
1 'polypeptide(L)'
;MNYPASDDYRASASNGSDDASAHIQRTVASCPNTRIVLGGYSQGATVIDLSTSAMPPAVADHVAAVALFGEPSSGFSSMLWGGGSLPTIGPLYSSKTINLCAPDDPICTGGGNIMAHVSYVQSGMTSQAATFAANRLDHAG
;
A
#
# COMPACT_ATOMS: atom_id res chain seq x y z
N MET A 1 7.56 -3.68 -9.13
CA MET A 1 7.83 -4.43 -7.89
C MET A 1 8.03 -5.87 -8.25
N ASN A 2 9.19 -6.44 -7.94
CA ASN A 2 9.48 -7.85 -8.12
C ASN A 2 9.83 -8.45 -6.76
N TYR A 3 8.95 -9.29 -6.22
CA TYR A 3 9.15 -9.95 -4.94
C TYR A 3 8.38 -11.27 -4.89
N PRO A 4 8.69 -12.17 -3.93
CA PRO A 4 8.15 -13.53 -3.94
C PRO A 4 6.63 -13.65 -3.78
N ALA A 5 5.96 -12.66 -3.18
CA ALA A 5 4.52 -12.68 -2.88
C ALA A 5 4.09 -14.01 -2.21
N SER A 6 4.81 -14.41 -1.16
CA SER A 6 4.81 -15.77 -0.60
C SER A 6 4.28 -15.84 0.83
N ASP A 7 4.04 -17.06 1.31
CA ASP A 7 3.54 -17.33 2.67
C ASP A 7 4.54 -17.01 3.79
N ASP A 8 5.85 -16.92 3.48
CA ASP A 8 6.81 -16.24 4.36
C ASP A 8 6.54 -14.74 4.33
N TYR A 9 5.45 -14.35 4.97
CA TYR A 9 4.78 -13.08 4.77
C TYR A 9 5.69 -11.90 5.08
N ARG A 10 6.40 -12.00 6.21
CA ARG A 10 7.29 -10.95 6.69
C ARG A 10 8.51 -10.79 5.79
N ALA A 11 9.19 -11.88 5.44
CA ALA A 11 10.37 -11.80 4.57
C ALA A 11 9.98 -11.33 3.17
N SER A 12 8.85 -11.83 2.64
CA SER A 12 8.34 -11.45 1.32
C SER A 12 8.01 -9.96 1.27
N ALA A 13 7.21 -9.44 2.21
CA ALA A 13 6.87 -8.01 2.26
C ALA A 13 8.10 -7.11 2.46
N SER A 14 9.08 -7.55 3.26
CA SER A 14 10.33 -6.81 3.45
C SER A 14 11.14 -6.72 2.14
N ASN A 15 11.33 -7.85 1.44
CA ASN A 15 12.00 -7.87 0.15
C ASN A 15 11.26 -7.02 -0.91
N GLY A 16 9.93 -7.07 -0.89
CA GLY A 16 9.10 -6.23 -1.76
C GLY A 16 9.27 -4.75 -1.45
N SER A 17 9.38 -4.38 -0.17
CA SER A 17 9.63 -3.01 0.26
C SER A 17 10.98 -2.48 -0.22
N ASP A 18 12.02 -3.31 -0.17
CA ASP A 18 13.36 -2.92 -0.63
C ASP A 18 13.38 -2.67 -2.14
N ASP A 19 12.80 -3.57 -2.94
CA ASP A 19 12.67 -3.38 -4.40
C ASP A 19 11.81 -2.17 -4.73
N ALA A 20 10.69 -2.00 -4.01
CA ALA A 20 9.78 -0.88 -4.18
C ALA A 20 10.43 0.46 -3.91
N SER A 21 11.06 0.59 -2.76
CA SER A 21 11.77 1.80 -2.34
C SER A 21 12.89 2.14 -3.32
N ALA A 22 13.67 1.14 -3.75
CA ALA A 22 14.73 1.34 -4.73
C ALA A 22 14.20 1.74 -6.10
N HIS A 23 13.07 1.18 -6.55
CA HIS A 23 12.44 1.53 -7.81
C HIS A 23 11.89 2.95 -7.81
N ILE A 24 11.15 3.34 -6.76
CA ILE A 24 10.58 4.68 -6.63
C ILE A 24 11.69 5.73 -6.60
N GLN A 25 12.74 5.52 -5.80
CA GLN A 25 13.88 6.43 -5.73
C GLN A 25 14.61 6.58 -7.06
N ARG A 26 14.80 5.48 -7.81
CA ARG A 26 15.38 5.53 -9.16
C ARG A 26 14.52 6.31 -10.15
N THR A 27 13.20 6.15 -10.08
CA THR A 27 12.25 6.89 -10.92
C THR A 27 12.30 8.38 -10.61
N VAL A 28 12.31 8.77 -9.34
CA VAL A 28 12.46 10.16 -8.90
C VAL A 28 13.79 10.75 -9.37
N ALA A 29 14.89 10.03 -9.21
CA ALA A 29 16.22 10.50 -9.63
C ALA A 29 16.31 10.68 -11.16
N SER A 30 15.66 9.82 -11.93
CA SER A 30 15.68 9.85 -13.40
C SER A 30 14.69 10.87 -13.97
N CYS A 31 13.60 11.13 -13.26
CA CYS A 31 12.52 12.01 -13.66
C CYS A 31 12.14 12.93 -12.49
N PRO A 32 12.91 13.99 -12.20
CA PRO A 32 12.70 14.81 -10.99
C PRO A 32 11.36 15.55 -10.95
N ASN A 33 10.70 15.75 -12.10
CA ASN A 33 9.35 16.35 -12.15
C ASN A 33 8.23 15.31 -12.16
N THR A 34 8.56 14.03 -12.02
CA THR A 34 7.57 12.95 -12.06
C THR A 34 6.65 13.01 -10.85
N ARG A 35 5.41 12.58 -11.06
CA ARG A 35 4.42 12.40 -10.02
C ARG A 35 3.99 10.95 -10.00
N ILE A 36 4.03 10.36 -8.82
CA ILE A 36 3.87 8.92 -8.62
C ILE A 36 2.59 8.67 -7.84
N VAL A 37 1.83 7.68 -8.28
CA VAL A 37 0.74 7.09 -7.50
C VAL A 37 1.21 5.70 -7.08
N LEU A 38 1.16 5.42 -5.77
CA LEU A 38 1.49 4.12 -5.22
C LEU A 38 0.22 3.30 -5.04
N GLY A 39 0.30 2.00 -5.28
CA GLY A 39 -0.81 1.07 -5.12
C GLY A 39 -0.36 -0.21 -4.43
N GLY A 40 -1.14 -0.70 -3.48
CA GLY A 40 -0.86 -1.93 -2.75
C GLY A 40 -2.13 -2.72 -2.44
N TYR A 41 -2.09 -4.03 -2.63
CA TYR A 41 -3.20 -4.93 -2.31
C TYR A 41 -2.69 -6.06 -1.40
N SER A 42 -3.40 -6.33 -0.30
CA SER A 42 -3.07 -7.41 0.63
C SER A 42 -1.61 -7.30 1.13
N GLN A 43 -0.76 -8.31 0.93
CA GLN A 43 0.69 -8.23 1.22
C GLN A 43 1.40 -7.07 0.49
N GLY A 44 0.92 -6.70 -0.69
CA GLY A 44 1.42 -5.53 -1.41
C GLY A 44 1.08 -4.20 -0.73
N ALA A 45 0.04 -4.13 0.11
CA ALA A 45 -0.22 -2.94 0.92
C ALA A 45 0.88 -2.79 1.98
N THR A 46 1.22 -3.88 2.69
CA THR A 46 2.34 -3.90 3.64
C THR A 46 3.68 -3.54 3.00
N VAL A 47 3.93 -3.96 1.76
CA VAL A 47 5.10 -3.53 0.98
C VAL A 47 5.15 -2.00 0.87
N ILE A 48 4.02 -1.35 0.57
CA ILE A 48 3.94 0.11 0.46
C ILE A 48 4.07 0.78 1.84
N ASP A 49 3.49 0.22 2.90
CA ASP A 49 3.62 0.75 4.27
C ASP A 49 5.08 0.77 4.75
N LEU A 50 5.79 -0.33 4.54
CA LEU A 50 7.21 -0.44 4.82
C LEU A 50 8.03 0.53 3.94
N SER A 51 7.73 0.58 2.64
CA SER A 51 8.47 1.45 1.71
C SER A 51 8.36 2.92 2.09
N THR A 52 7.13 3.37 2.39
CA THR A 52 6.87 4.77 2.77
C THR A 52 7.48 5.15 4.11
N SER A 53 7.72 4.18 4.99
CA SER A 53 8.44 4.40 6.24
C SER A 53 9.96 4.45 6.07
N ALA A 54 10.50 3.76 5.05
CA ALA A 54 11.94 3.65 4.81
C ALA A 54 12.50 4.71 3.84
N MET A 55 11.68 5.22 2.91
CA MET A 55 12.13 6.18 1.90
C MET A 55 12.50 7.55 2.50
N PRO A 56 13.50 8.26 1.94
CA PRO A 56 13.83 9.62 2.35
C PRO A 56 12.65 10.60 2.19
N PRO A 57 12.50 11.60 3.08
CA PRO A 57 11.39 12.56 3.03
C PRO A 57 11.18 13.24 1.67
N ALA A 58 12.26 13.57 0.96
CA ALA A 58 12.19 14.21 -0.35
C ALA A 58 11.44 13.35 -1.39
N VAL A 59 11.45 12.01 -1.26
CA VAL A 59 10.69 11.12 -2.14
C VAL A 59 9.19 11.30 -1.95
N ALA A 60 8.75 11.65 -0.73
CA ALA A 60 7.34 11.86 -0.44
C ALA A 60 6.76 12.98 -1.32
N ASP A 61 7.52 14.02 -1.63
CA ASP A 61 7.05 15.14 -2.45
C ASP A 61 6.69 14.74 -3.89
N HIS A 62 7.29 13.64 -4.39
CA HIS A 62 6.96 13.08 -5.70
C HIS A 62 5.75 12.14 -5.68
N VAL A 63 5.30 11.70 -4.51
CA VAL A 63 4.12 10.84 -4.39
C VAL A 63 2.88 11.70 -4.21
N ALA A 64 1.99 11.63 -5.20
CA ALA A 64 0.73 12.37 -5.23
C ALA A 64 -0.38 11.67 -4.42
N ALA A 65 -0.44 10.34 -4.52
CA ALA A 65 -1.44 9.53 -3.85
C ALA A 65 -0.93 8.11 -3.57
N VAL A 66 -1.52 7.48 -2.56
CA VAL A 66 -1.34 6.07 -2.23
C VAL A 66 -2.73 5.41 -2.14
N ALA A 67 -2.92 4.30 -2.83
CA ALA A 67 -4.15 3.52 -2.81
C ALA A 67 -3.89 2.11 -2.26
N LEU A 68 -4.44 1.82 -1.09
CA LEU A 68 -4.31 0.53 -0.42
C LEU A 68 -5.64 -0.22 -0.45
N PHE A 69 -5.58 -1.52 -0.68
CA PHE A 69 -6.73 -2.40 -0.75
C PHE A 69 -6.49 -3.62 0.14
N GLY A 70 -7.37 -3.85 1.12
CA GLY A 70 -7.21 -4.95 2.06
C GLY A 70 -5.92 -4.83 2.85
N GLU A 71 -5.59 -3.63 3.32
CA GLU A 71 -4.39 -3.39 4.14
C GLU A 71 -4.44 -4.25 5.42
N PRO A 72 -3.46 -5.14 5.62
CA PRO A 72 -3.40 -6.02 6.79
C PRO A 72 -3.48 -5.21 8.09
N SER A 73 -4.56 -5.44 8.84
CA SER A 73 -4.81 -4.73 10.10
C SER A 73 -5.59 -5.58 11.11
N SER A 74 -5.95 -6.82 10.75
CA SER A 74 -6.64 -7.75 11.64
C SER A 74 -5.70 -8.51 12.57
N GLY A 75 -6.27 -9.17 13.59
CA GLY A 75 -5.53 -10.09 14.45
C GLY A 75 -4.96 -11.29 13.68
N PHE A 76 -5.65 -11.76 12.64
CA PHE A 76 -5.14 -12.80 11.74
C PHE A 76 -3.89 -12.31 10.99
N SER A 77 -3.92 -11.09 10.46
CA SER A 77 -2.75 -10.48 9.83
C SER A 77 -1.58 -10.30 10.80
N SER A 78 -1.85 -9.87 12.04
CA SER A 78 -0.80 -9.78 13.07
C SER A 78 -0.15 -11.14 13.32
N MET A 79 -0.94 -12.22 13.36
CA MET A 79 -0.43 -13.58 13.47
C MET A 79 0.46 -13.97 12.27
N LEU A 80 0.07 -13.65 11.03
CA LEU A 80 0.92 -13.85 9.85
C LEU A 80 2.23 -13.05 9.92
N TRP A 81 2.22 -11.92 10.61
CA TRP A 81 3.40 -11.08 10.87
C TRP A 81 4.23 -11.53 12.10
N GLY A 82 3.90 -12.67 12.70
CA GLY A 82 4.61 -13.19 13.87
C GLY A 82 4.10 -12.63 15.21
N GLY A 83 2.85 -12.16 15.26
CA GLY A 83 2.17 -11.65 16.46
C GLY A 83 2.57 -10.24 16.87
N GLY A 84 3.34 -9.54 16.02
CA GLY A 84 3.78 -8.17 16.27
C GLY A 84 2.81 -7.10 15.76
N SER A 85 3.16 -5.84 16.01
CA SER A 85 2.53 -4.69 15.37
C SER A 85 2.76 -4.74 13.86
N LEU A 86 1.67 -4.58 13.11
CA LEU A 86 1.71 -4.54 11.66
C LEU A 86 2.33 -3.22 11.19
N PRO A 87 3.08 -3.22 10.08
CA PRO A 87 3.52 -1.99 9.44
C PRO A 87 2.32 -1.13 9.07
N THR A 88 2.50 0.19 9.16
CA THR A 88 1.50 1.17 8.76
C THR A 88 2.15 2.19 7.83
N ILE A 89 1.33 2.87 7.05
CA ILE A 89 1.79 3.94 6.17
C ILE A 89 2.67 4.98 6.89
N GLY A 90 3.75 5.41 6.24
CA GLY A 90 4.61 6.47 6.75
C GLY A 90 3.85 7.80 6.93
N PRO A 91 4.21 8.62 7.95
CA PRO A 91 3.43 9.81 8.31
C PRO A 91 3.34 10.85 7.18
N LEU A 92 4.38 11.00 6.37
CA LEU A 92 4.39 11.92 5.22
C LEU A 92 3.43 11.52 4.10
N TYR A 93 2.93 10.29 4.11
CA TYR A 93 2.04 9.74 3.09
C TYR A 93 0.59 9.63 3.59
N SER A 94 0.37 9.62 4.91
CA SER A 94 -0.94 9.45 5.55
C SER A 94 -2.06 10.34 4.96
N SER A 95 -1.80 11.64 4.77
CA SER A 95 -2.79 12.60 4.23
C SER A 95 -3.12 12.39 2.75
N LYS A 96 -2.32 11.58 2.06
CA LYS A 96 -2.48 11.21 0.65
C LYS A 96 -2.70 9.73 0.41
N THR A 97 -3.08 9.02 1.46
CA THR A 97 -3.48 7.62 1.37
C THR A 97 -4.99 7.49 1.39
N ILE A 98 -5.51 6.64 0.52
CA ILE A 98 -6.81 6.02 0.65
C ILE A 98 -6.59 4.54 0.95
N ASN A 99 -7.07 4.06 2.09
CA ASN A 99 -7.08 2.65 2.45
C ASN A 99 -8.52 2.13 2.38
N LEU A 100 -8.75 1.18 1.48
CA LEU A 100 -10.04 0.58 1.22
C LEU A 100 -10.05 -0.86 1.74
N CYS A 101 -11.00 -1.13 2.61
CA CYS A 101 -11.20 -2.43 3.22
C CYS A 101 -12.64 -2.88 2.95
N ALA A 102 -12.79 -4.04 2.31
CA ALA A 102 -14.12 -4.60 2.05
C ALA A 102 -14.78 -5.07 3.37
N PRO A 103 -16.09 -4.88 3.53
CA PRO A 103 -16.82 -5.44 4.67
C PRO A 103 -16.58 -6.96 4.77
N ASP A 104 -16.36 -7.45 6.00
CA ASP A 104 -16.07 -8.85 6.33
C ASP A 104 -14.74 -9.44 5.78
N ASP A 105 -13.87 -8.61 5.20
CA ASP A 105 -12.53 -9.03 4.79
C ASP A 105 -11.68 -9.44 6.01
N PRO A 106 -11.24 -10.70 6.12
CA PRO A 106 -10.49 -11.19 7.28
C PRO A 106 -9.07 -10.60 7.42
N ILE A 107 -8.55 -9.93 6.39
CA ILE A 107 -7.19 -9.36 6.38
C ILE A 107 -7.19 -7.98 7.04
N CYS A 108 -8.18 -7.15 6.72
CA CYS A 108 -8.27 -5.77 7.21
C CYS A 108 -9.38 -5.55 8.26
N THR A 109 -10.23 -6.56 8.49
CA THR A 109 -11.23 -6.57 9.56
C THR A 109 -11.14 -7.85 10.39
N GLY A 110 -11.92 -7.95 11.47
CA GLY A 110 -12.13 -9.21 12.20
C GLY A 110 -13.13 -10.18 11.53
N GLY A 111 -13.52 -9.93 10.28
CA GLY A 111 -14.45 -10.76 9.52
C GLY A 111 -13.88 -12.12 9.13
N GLY A 112 -14.71 -12.96 8.52
CA GLY A 112 -14.36 -14.32 8.12
C GLY A 112 -14.54 -14.63 6.64
N ASN A 113 -14.84 -13.62 5.82
CA ASN A 113 -15.21 -13.82 4.42
C ASN A 113 -14.03 -13.55 3.48
N ILE A 114 -13.30 -14.60 3.11
CA ILE A 114 -12.19 -14.46 2.16
C ILE A 114 -12.64 -13.95 0.78
N MET A 115 -13.92 -14.16 0.40
CA MET A 115 -14.44 -13.63 -0.87
C MET A 115 -14.54 -12.11 -0.84
N ALA A 116 -14.73 -11.50 0.34
CA ALA A 116 -14.67 -10.05 0.48
C ALA A 116 -13.26 -9.52 0.16
N HIS A 117 -12.21 -10.23 0.59
CA HIS A 117 -10.82 -9.86 0.30
C HIS A 117 -10.50 -9.79 -1.19
N VAL A 118 -11.14 -10.62 -2.03
CA VAL A 118 -10.88 -10.60 -3.48
C VAL A 118 -11.89 -9.76 -4.27
N SER A 119 -12.78 -9.02 -3.59
CA SER A 119 -13.92 -8.32 -4.21
C SER A 119 -13.66 -6.85 -4.59
N TYR A 120 -12.46 -6.31 -4.35
CA TYR A 120 -12.17 -4.87 -4.51
C TYR A 120 -12.47 -4.31 -5.91
N VAL A 121 -12.33 -5.13 -6.95
CA VAL A 121 -12.67 -4.74 -8.32
C VAL A 121 -14.20 -4.70 -8.52
N GLN A 122 -14.90 -5.76 -8.12
CA GLN A 122 -16.35 -5.90 -8.33
C GLN A 122 -17.16 -4.96 -7.42
N SER A 123 -16.62 -4.59 -6.27
CA SER A 123 -17.25 -3.66 -5.32
C SER A 123 -17.12 -2.18 -5.74
N GLY A 124 -16.40 -1.88 -6.83
CA GLY A 124 -16.19 -0.51 -7.29
C GLY A 124 -15.16 0.30 -6.49
N MET A 125 -14.51 -0.33 -5.49
CA MET A 125 -13.47 0.31 -4.68
C MET A 125 -12.26 0.74 -5.51
N THR A 126 -11.92 0.01 -6.57
CA THR A 126 -10.87 0.43 -7.51
C THR A 126 -11.22 1.74 -8.22
N SER A 127 -12.48 1.96 -8.60
CA SER A 127 -12.94 3.23 -9.16
C SER A 127 -12.86 4.36 -8.14
N GLN A 128 -13.23 4.10 -6.88
CA GLN A 128 -13.09 5.07 -5.80
C GLN A 128 -11.62 5.50 -5.59
N ALA A 129 -10.69 4.54 -5.57
CA ALA A 129 -9.27 4.81 -5.47
C ALA A 129 -8.72 5.57 -6.68
N ALA A 130 -9.18 5.22 -7.89
CA ALA A 130 -8.81 5.93 -9.11
C ALA A 130 -9.27 7.39 -9.09
N THR A 131 -10.52 7.65 -8.68
CA THR A 131 -11.03 9.02 -8.49
C THR A 131 -10.22 9.78 -7.45
N PHE A 132 -9.90 9.15 -6.31
CA PHE A 132 -9.04 9.77 -5.29
C PHE A 132 -7.66 10.14 -5.85
N ALA A 133 -7.00 9.21 -6.54
CA ALA A 133 -5.69 9.44 -7.13
C ALA A 133 -5.71 10.54 -8.21
N ALA A 134 -6.71 10.54 -9.08
CA ALA A 134 -6.88 11.55 -10.11
C ALA A 134 -7.02 12.96 -9.50
N ASN A 135 -7.87 13.11 -8.48
CA ASN A 135 -8.04 14.39 -7.79
C ASN A 135 -6.73 14.89 -7.16
N ARG A 136 -5.87 14.00 -6.63
CA ARG A 136 -4.57 14.41 -6.09
C ARG A 136 -3.59 14.82 -7.19
N LEU A 137 -3.67 14.20 -8.37
CA LEU A 137 -2.89 14.61 -9.53
C LEU A 137 -3.34 15.98 -10.07
N ASP A 138 -4.62 16.32 -10.01
CA ASP A 138 -5.10 17.60 -10.55
C ASP A 138 -4.86 18.80 -9.60
N HIS A 139 -4.66 18.56 -8.29
CA HIS A 139 -4.53 19.62 -7.28
C HIS A 139 -3.10 20.00 -6.86
N ALA A 140 -2.04 19.48 -7.48
CA ALA A 140 -0.66 19.89 -7.16
C ALA A 140 -0.01 20.74 -8.26
N GLY A 141 -0.81 21.62 -8.87
CA GLY A 141 -0.36 22.68 -9.77
C GLY A 141 -0.15 23.99 -9.04
#